data_AF-A0A2T5MFF7-F1
#
_entry.id   AF-A0A2T5MFF7-F1
#
_cell.length_a   1.000
_cell.length_b   1.000
_cell.length_c   1.000
_cell.angle_alpha   90.00
_cell.angle_beta   90.00
_cell.angle_gamma   90.00
#
_symmetry.space_group_name_H-M   'P 1'
#
loop_
_entity.id
_entity.type
_entity.pdbx_description
1 polymer ?
#
loop_
_entity_poly.entity_id
_entity_poly.type
_entity_poly.pdbx_seq_one_letter_code
_entity_poly.pdbx_strand_id
1 'polypeptide(L)'
;MFKQRLIEIFLAVILLSGLFGVRALAQNAAQQDQAAAASTTQQQAAPAAKGDNFDFFSDKPVQDAQIVEVPAEKSRWLTIGTPLALVAFFFFLNFAVWWLVPFDKHSFDINLRDLPPAARRGIAMAAVLFGIAFCFGASEIWYQLQLHGSTKAFFDEMSLGKLIVMTHAHLFGFTTSFFIIGIPFSLQFPHIRSYQWVFPVGLAASLTDVISWWGIKYIDASFEYVSMLCGILFSISYMWMLIGLLRVLLFPDVIWASDKDRDARLKQLAERSIATRHREGDY
;
A
#
# COMPACT_ATOMS: atom_id res chain seq x y z
N MET A 1 -14.15 -8.30 32.78
CA MET A 1 -12.88 -7.69 33.23
C MET A 1 -11.64 -8.54 32.90
N PHE A 2 -11.55 -9.83 33.28
CA PHE A 2 -10.35 -10.65 32.99
C PHE A 2 -10.03 -10.81 31.49
N LYS A 3 -11.04 -11.06 30.65
CA LYS A 3 -10.87 -11.14 29.19
C LYS A 3 -10.35 -9.83 28.56
N GLN A 4 -10.82 -8.67 29.03
CA GLN A 4 -10.34 -7.36 28.55
C GLN A 4 -8.88 -7.12 28.94
N ARG A 5 -8.50 -7.42 30.19
CA ARG A 5 -7.11 -7.34 30.66
C ARG A 5 -6.16 -8.24 29.87
N LEU A 6 -6.61 -9.45 29.51
CA LEU A 6 -5.83 -10.35 28.66
C LEU A 6 -5.65 -9.80 27.24
N ILE A 7 -6.68 -9.20 26.65
CA ILE A 7 -6.58 -8.54 25.34
C ILE A 7 -5.63 -7.34 25.41
N GLU A 8 -5.72 -6.51 26.46
CA GLU A 8 -4.83 -5.36 26.66
C GLU A 8 -3.36 -5.79 26.79
N ILE A 9 -3.08 -6.81 27.61
CA ILE A 9 -1.72 -7.35 27.78
C ILE A 9 -1.23 -7.95 26.47
N PHE A 10 -2.07 -8.70 25.76
CA PHE A 10 -1.72 -9.28 24.46
C PHE A 10 -1.38 -8.20 23.42
N LEU A 11 -2.19 -7.13 23.34
CA LEU A 11 -1.91 -5.99 22.46
C LEU A 11 -0.62 -5.27 22.86
N ALA A 12 -0.38 -5.06 24.16
CA ALA A 12 0.86 -4.45 24.65
C ALA A 12 2.09 -5.30 24.29
N VAL A 13 1.99 -6.63 24.45
CA VAL A 13 3.05 -7.56 24.06
C VAL A 13 3.29 -7.50 22.55
N ILE A 14 2.25 -7.47 21.72
CA ILE A 14 2.39 -7.33 20.26
C ILE A 14 3.10 -6.01 19.91
N LEU A 15 2.67 -4.89 20.49
CA LEU A 15 3.27 -3.57 20.20
C LEU A 15 4.73 -3.50 20.62
N LEU A 16 5.06 -3.99 21.81
CA LEU A 16 6.44 -4.06 22.29
C LEU A 16 7.28 -4.99 21.40
N SER A 17 6.75 -6.16 21.07
CA SER A 17 7.42 -7.11 20.17
C SER A 17 7.64 -6.52 18.78
N GLY A 18 6.69 -5.73 18.27
CA GLY A 18 6.82 -4.98 17.03
C GLY A 18 7.94 -3.94 17.11
N LEU A 19 8.00 -3.13 18.17
CA LEU A 19 9.05 -2.11 18.36
C LEU A 19 10.44 -2.73 18.47
N PHE A 20 10.60 -3.77 19.29
CA PHE A 20 11.89 -4.47 19.44
C PHE A 20 12.26 -5.26 18.17
N GLY A 21 11.27 -5.88 17.52
CA GLY A 21 11.44 -6.61 16.27
C GLY A 21 11.91 -5.70 15.13
N VAL A 22 11.29 -4.53 14.94
CA VAL A 22 11.71 -3.54 13.94
C VAL A 22 13.14 -3.08 14.18
N ARG A 23 13.52 -2.83 15.43
CA ARG A 23 14.90 -2.47 15.78
C ARG A 23 15.88 -3.60 15.44
N ALA A 24 15.57 -4.83 15.81
CA ALA A 24 16.43 -5.99 15.53
C ALA A 24 16.59 -6.22 14.01
N LEU A 25 15.50 -6.10 13.25
CA LEU A 25 15.53 -6.19 11.78
C LEU A 25 16.41 -5.09 11.17
N ALA A 26 16.28 -3.84 11.63
CA ALA A 26 17.12 -2.75 11.16
C ALA A 26 18.61 -2.95 11.49
N GLN A 27 18.93 -3.52 12.66
CA GLN A 27 20.31 -3.84 13.03
C GLN A 27 20.89 -4.96 12.16
N ASN A 28 20.14 -6.04 11.92
CA ASN A 28 20.57 -7.14 11.04
C ASN A 28 20.75 -6.65 9.60
N ALA A 29 19.83 -5.82 9.10
CA ALA A 29 19.94 -5.21 7.77
C ALA A 29 21.19 -4.31 7.65
N ALA A 30 21.48 -3.51 8.69
CA ALA A 30 22.68 -2.68 8.70
C ALA A 30 23.97 -3.51 8.69
N GLN A 31 23.98 -4.65 9.40
CA GLN A 31 25.12 -5.58 9.39
C GLN A 31 25.29 -6.24 8.01
N GLN A 32 24.20 -6.61 7.33
CA GLN A 32 24.25 -7.18 5.98
C GLN A 32 24.81 -6.17 4.96
N ASP A 33 24.34 -4.91 4.99
CA ASP A 33 24.85 -3.85 4.11
C ASP A 33 26.35 -3.58 4.37
N GLN A 34 26.78 -3.56 5.64
CA GLN A 34 28.19 -3.39 6.00
C GLN A 34 29.07 -4.57 5.53
N ALA A 35 28.57 -5.81 5.67
CA ALA A 35 29.27 -6.99 5.18
C ALA A 35 29.41 -6.97 3.65
N ALA A 36 28.36 -6.59 2.93
CA ALA A 36 28.38 -6.45 1.48
C ALA A 36 29.39 -5.37 1.01
N ALA A 37 29.42 -4.21 1.69
CA ALA A 37 30.39 -3.16 1.40
C ALA A 37 31.84 -3.60 1.67
N ALA A 38 32.06 -4.37 2.75
CA ALA A 38 33.38 -4.91 3.09
C ALA A 38 33.88 -5.94 2.05
N SER A 39 33.00 -6.81 1.53
CA SER A 39 33.35 -7.77 0.48
C SER A 39 33.74 -7.10 -0.84
N THR A 40 33.04 -6.04 -1.24
CA THR A 40 33.37 -5.27 -2.46
C THR A 40 34.73 -4.59 -2.34
N THR A 41 35.06 -4.10 -1.14
CA THR A 41 36.35 -3.45 -0.85
C THR A 41 37.50 -4.47 -0.82
N GLN A 42 37.26 -5.69 -0.31
CA GLN A 42 38.26 -6.77 -0.33
C GLN A 42 38.50 -7.34 -1.73
N GLN A 43 37.48 -7.41 -2.60
CA GLN A 43 37.64 -7.80 -4.01
C GLN A 43 38.43 -6.76 -4.82
N GLN A 44 38.31 -5.47 -4.50
CA GLN A 44 39.14 -4.41 -5.10
C GLN A 44 40.55 -4.34 -4.52
N ALA A 45 40.76 -4.87 -3.31
CA ALA A 45 42.06 -4.96 -2.64
C ALA A 45 42.70 -6.35 -2.77
N ALA A 46 42.36 -7.11 -3.83
CA ALA A 46 43.08 -8.35 -4.13
C ALA A 46 44.58 -8.02 -4.27
N PRO A 47 45.49 -8.73 -3.56
CA PRO A 47 46.92 -8.56 -3.78
C PRO A 47 47.19 -8.88 -5.24
N ALA A 48 47.93 -7.99 -5.92
CA ALA A 48 48.44 -8.26 -7.26
C ALA A 48 49.01 -9.68 -7.28
N ALA A 49 48.31 -10.58 -7.98
CA ALA A 49 48.62 -12.00 -7.97
C ALA A 49 50.08 -12.15 -8.40
N LYS A 50 50.88 -12.75 -7.51
CA LYS A 50 52.21 -13.22 -7.85
C LYS A 50 52.05 -14.32 -8.89
N GLY A 51 52.24 -13.93 -10.15
CA GLY A 51 52.55 -14.78 -11.29
C GLY A 51 51.57 -15.91 -11.55
N ASP A 52 50.63 -15.69 -12.48
CA ASP A 52 50.25 -16.72 -13.44
C ASP A 52 49.68 -16.07 -14.70
N ASN A 53 49.88 -16.74 -15.83
CA ASN A 53 49.71 -16.33 -17.22
C ASN A 53 48.22 -16.07 -17.61
N PHE A 54 47.50 -15.24 -16.87
CA PHE A 54 46.10 -14.90 -17.15
C PHE A 54 46.01 -13.80 -18.21
N ASP A 55 45.61 -14.20 -19.43
CA ASP A 55 45.38 -13.29 -20.55
C ASP A 55 43.92 -12.81 -20.57
N PHE A 56 43.70 -11.60 -20.06
CA PHE A 56 42.38 -10.97 -19.92
C PHE A 56 41.66 -10.74 -21.27
N PHE A 57 42.40 -10.75 -22.38
CA PHE A 57 41.88 -10.48 -23.73
C PHE A 57 41.81 -11.75 -24.60
N SER A 58 41.98 -12.92 -23.99
CA SER A 58 41.89 -14.19 -24.69
C SER A 58 40.44 -14.61 -24.93
N ASP A 59 40.11 -15.03 -26.15
CA ASP A 59 38.83 -15.70 -26.45
C ASP A 59 38.76 -17.14 -25.90
N LYS A 60 39.78 -17.59 -25.16
CA LYS A 60 39.78 -18.92 -24.54
C LYS A 60 38.92 -18.91 -23.28
N PRO A 61 38.05 -19.93 -23.07
CA PRO A 61 37.25 -20.02 -21.86
C PRO A 61 38.16 -20.06 -20.63
N VAL A 62 37.86 -19.20 -19.65
CA VAL A 62 38.55 -19.14 -18.36
C VAL A 62 38.45 -20.51 -17.69
N GLN A 63 39.58 -21.21 -17.55
CA GLN A 63 39.62 -22.59 -17.05
C GLN A 63 39.57 -22.71 -15.52
N ASP A 64 39.41 -21.59 -14.83
CA ASP A 64 39.45 -21.56 -13.38
C ASP A 64 38.03 -21.75 -12.82
N ALA A 65 37.75 -22.96 -12.33
CA ALA A 65 36.48 -23.29 -11.67
C ALA A 65 36.26 -22.49 -10.37
N GLN A 66 37.28 -21.76 -9.90
CA GLN A 66 37.25 -20.92 -8.69
C GLN A 66 36.87 -19.45 -8.95
N ILE A 67 36.80 -18.99 -10.21
CA ILE A 67 36.63 -17.55 -10.51
C ILE A 67 35.16 -17.09 -10.53
N VAL A 68 34.19 -18.02 -10.60
CA VAL A 68 32.76 -17.67 -10.54
C VAL A 68 32.11 -18.38 -9.35
N GLU A 69 32.26 -17.79 -8.17
CA GLU A 69 31.49 -18.19 -6.99
C GLU A 69 30.03 -17.76 -7.22
N VAL A 70 29.26 -18.63 -7.88
CA VAL A 70 27.82 -18.42 -8.04
C VAL A 70 27.21 -18.54 -6.65
N PRO A 71 26.50 -17.51 -6.16
CA PRO A 71 25.87 -17.58 -4.84
C PRO A 71 24.97 -18.80 -4.78
N ALA A 72 25.03 -19.53 -3.67
CA ALA A 72 24.27 -20.76 -3.47
C ALA A 72 22.78 -20.53 -3.79
N GLU A 73 22.18 -21.49 -4.49
CA GLU A 73 20.77 -21.41 -4.87
C GLU A 73 19.91 -21.22 -3.63
N LYS A 74 19.08 -20.19 -3.63
CA LYS A 74 18.25 -19.87 -2.48
C LYS A 74 17.24 -21.00 -2.23
N SER A 75 17.04 -21.33 -0.95
CA SER A 75 16.05 -22.33 -0.55
C SER A 75 14.65 -21.97 -1.05
N ARG A 76 13.88 -22.99 -1.45
CA ARG A 76 12.46 -22.86 -1.83
C ARG A 76 11.60 -22.21 -0.74
N TRP A 77 11.99 -22.36 0.53
CA TRP A 77 11.31 -21.66 1.61
C TRP A 77 11.44 -20.14 1.48
N LEU A 78 12.60 -19.63 1.09
CA LEU A 78 12.87 -18.19 0.95
C LEU A 78 12.28 -17.60 -0.35
N THR A 79 12.15 -18.42 -1.39
CA THR A 79 11.65 -17.95 -2.70
C THR A 79 10.16 -18.16 -2.91
N ILE A 80 9.53 -19.08 -2.18
CA ILE A 80 8.09 -19.41 -2.32
C ILE A 80 7.38 -19.34 -0.97
N GLY A 81 7.95 -20.00 0.05
CA GLY A 81 7.31 -20.12 1.36
C GLY A 81 7.10 -18.78 2.06
N THR A 82 8.11 -17.92 2.06
CA THR A 82 8.06 -16.61 2.73
C THR A 82 7.16 -15.59 1.99
N PRO A 83 7.15 -15.47 0.64
CA PRO A 83 6.10 -14.71 -0.04
C PRO A 83 4.68 -15.20 0.27
N LEU A 84 4.45 -16.53 0.27
CA LEU A 84 3.14 -17.09 0.60
C LEU A 84 2.73 -16.82 2.05
N ALA A 85 3.68 -16.86 2.99
CA ALA A 85 3.44 -16.50 4.38
C ALA A 85 3.04 -15.01 4.50
N LEU A 86 3.63 -14.13 3.69
CA LEU A 86 3.24 -12.71 3.66
C LEU A 86 1.83 -12.51 3.07
N VAL A 87 1.46 -13.28 2.04
CA VAL A 87 0.07 -13.29 1.54
C VAL A 87 -0.90 -13.81 2.61
N ALA A 88 -0.54 -14.86 3.34
CA ALA A 88 -1.35 -15.36 4.46
C ALA A 88 -1.48 -14.31 5.58
N PHE A 89 -0.41 -13.56 5.86
CA PHE A 89 -0.44 -12.42 6.78
C PHE A 89 -1.46 -11.35 6.36
N PHE A 90 -1.53 -11.01 5.07
CA PHE A 90 -2.54 -10.07 4.55
C PHE A 90 -3.97 -10.54 4.84
N PHE A 91 -4.28 -11.82 4.59
CA PHE A 91 -5.61 -12.36 4.89
C PHE A 91 -5.88 -12.43 6.38
N PHE A 92 -4.87 -12.80 7.18
CA PHE A 92 -4.96 -12.80 8.63
C PHE A 92 -5.24 -11.40 9.18
N LEU A 93 -4.60 -10.36 8.65
CA LEU A 93 -4.84 -8.98 9.07
C LEU A 93 -6.28 -8.53 8.79
N ASN A 94 -6.80 -8.84 7.59
CA ASN A 94 -8.21 -8.57 7.26
C ASN A 94 -9.17 -9.35 8.16
N PHE A 95 -8.87 -10.63 8.42
CA PHE A 95 -9.65 -11.46 9.34
C PHE A 95 -9.62 -10.88 10.77
N ALA A 96 -8.47 -10.43 11.25
CA ALA A 96 -8.31 -9.81 12.55
C ALA A 96 -9.13 -8.51 12.65
N VAL A 97 -9.11 -7.66 11.63
CA VAL A 97 -9.95 -6.45 11.57
C VAL A 97 -11.42 -6.83 11.65
N TRP A 98 -11.85 -7.81 10.86
CA TRP A 98 -13.24 -8.29 10.87
C TRP A 98 -13.67 -8.85 12.21
N TRP A 99 -12.77 -9.57 12.89
CA TRP A 99 -13.03 -10.18 14.18
C TRP A 99 -13.06 -9.15 15.32
N LEU A 100 -12.17 -8.15 15.28
CA LEU A 100 -11.99 -7.19 16.37
C LEU A 100 -12.90 -5.95 16.23
N VAL A 101 -13.26 -5.56 15.02
CA VAL A 101 -14.06 -4.37 14.74
C VAL A 101 -15.47 -4.80 14.33
N PRO A 102 -16.48 -4.68 15.22
CA PRO A 102 -17.84 -5.10 14.90
C PRO A 102 -18.43 -4.22 13.78
N PHE A 103 -19.06 -4.88 12.81
CA PHE A 103 -19.84 -4.21 11.76
C PHE A 103 -21.23 -3.82 12.29
N ASP A 104 -21.26 -2.82 13.19
CA ASP A 104 -22.51 -2.31 13.74
C ASP A 104 -23.09 -1.18 12.89
N LYS A 105 -24.40 -1.20 12.70
CA LYS A 105 -25.16 -0.10 12.09
C LYS A 105 -25.38 1.00 13.13
N HIS A 106 -24.33 1.70 13.53
CA HIS A 106 -24.49 2.78 14.51
C HIS A 106 -25.20 4.02 13.92
N SER A 107 -25.87 4.74 14.82
CA SER A 107 -26.88 5.80 14.63
C SER A 107 -26.39 7.12 14.05
N PHE A 108 -25.15 7.18 13.54
CA PHE A 108 -24.54 8.41 13.06
C PHE A 108 -24.58 8.45 11.53
N ASP A 109 -25.64 9.04 10.98
CA ASP A 109 -25.85 9.18 9.54
C ASP A 109 -25.43 10.58 9.08
N ILE A 110 -24.18 10.71 8.62
CA ILE A 110 -23.74 11.92 7.91
C ILE A 110 -24.01 11.74 6.41
N ASN A 111 -24.60 12.76 5.81
CA ASN A 111 -24.59 12.97 4.37
C ASN A 111 -23.64 14.13 4.04
N LEU A 112 -22.57 13.84 3.30
CA LEU A 112 -21.55 14.82 2.90
C LEU A 112 -22.14 15.98 2.08
N ARG A 113 -23.30 15.77 1.45
CA ARG A 113 -24.03 16.83 0.73
C ARG A 113 -24.48 17.96 1.64
N ASP A 114 -24.80 17.64 2.89
CA ASP A 114 -25.36 18.56 3.87
C ASP A 114 -24.26 19.31 4.66
N LEU A 115 -22.98 19.01 4.38
CA LEU A 115 -21.87 19.73 4.98
C LEU A 115 -21.82 21.20 4.54
N PRO A 116 -21.35 22.11 5.42
CA PRO A 116 -21.09 23.50 5.07
C PRO A 116 -20.23 23.60 3.80
N PRO A 117 -20.52 24.55 2.89
CA PRO A 117 -19.81 24.66 1.61
C PRO A 117 -18.29 24.72 1.74
N ALA A 118 -17.76 25.40 2.78
CA ALA A 118 -16.33 25.48 3.03
C ALA A 118 -15.70 24.11 3.32
N ALA A 119 -16.32 23.30 4.17
CA ALA A 119 -15.84 21.95 4.51
C ALA A 119 -15.86 21.04 3.28
N ARG A 120 -16.95 21.08 2.50
CA ARG A 120 -17.09 20.30 1.27
C ARG A 120 -16.02 20.63 0.24
N ARG A 121 -15.77 21.93 0.01
CA ARG A 121 -14.72 22.41 -0.89
C ARG A 121 -13.33 21.98 -0.41
N GLY A 122 -13.07 22.09 0.90
CA GLY A 122 -11.81 21.65 1.50
C GLY A 122 -11.55 20.17 1.29
N ILE A 123 -12.52 19.30 1.61
CA ILE A 123 -12.41 17.84 1.42
C ILE A 123 -12.26 17.51 -0.07
N ALA A 124 -13.04 18.14 -0.95
CA ALA A 124 -12.95 17.91 -2.39
C ALA A 124 -11.57 18.27 -2.95
N MET A 125 -11.05 19.45 -2.58
CA MET A 125 -9.72 19.89 -3.01
C MET A 125 -8.61 18.99 -2.48
N ALA A 126 -8.67 18.60 -1.20
CA ALA A 126 -7.73 17.67 -0.61
C ALA A 126 -7.75 16.30 -1.32
N ALA A 127 -8.93 15.76 -1.61
CA ALA A 127 -9.10 14.51 -2.34
C ALA A 127 -8.55 14.60 -3.78
N VAL A 128 -8.78 15.70 -4.49
CA VAL A 128 -8.20 15.92 -5.83
C VAL A 128 -6.68 15.99 -5.77
N LEU A 129 -6.11 16.76 -4.84
CA LEU A 129 -4.66 16.88 -4.69
C LEU A 129 -4.01 15.52 -4.34
N PHE A 130 -4.66 14.71 -3.49
CA PHE A 130 -4.23 13.34 -3.23
C PHE A 130 -4.35 12.45 -4.47
N GLY A 131 -5.40 12.61 -5.28
CA GLY A 131 -5.52 11.94 -6.57
C GLY A 131 -4.35 12.25 -7.50
N ILE A 132 -3.94 13.52 -7.58
CA ILE A 132 -2.76 13.95 -8.35
C ILE A 132 -1.48 13.33 -7.79
N ALA A 133 -1.28 13.38 -6.46
CA ALA A 133 -0.12 12.77 -5.81
C ALA A 133 -0.04 11.27 -6.08
N PHE A 134 -1.18 10.57 -6.07
CA PHE A 134 -1.26 9.15 -6.41
C PHE A 134 -0.82 8.87 -7.85
N CYS A 135 -1.25 9.69 -8.82
CA CYS A 135 -0.78 9.57 -10.21
C CYS A 135 0.73 9.74 -10.33
N PHE A 136 1.32 10.73 -9.64
CA PHE A 136 2.77 10.90 -9.60
C PHE A 136 3.49 9.72 -8.96
N GLY A 137 2.96 9.14 -7.89
CA GLY A 137 3.51 7.93 -7.27
C GLY A 137 3.50 6.74 -8.23
N ALA A 138 2.41 6.53 -8.98
CA ALA A 138 2.35 5.49 -10.00
C ALA A 138 3.34 5.73 -11.15
N SER A 139 3.49 7.00 -11.58
CA SER A 139 4.50 7.38 -12.58
C SER A 139 5.93 7.21 -12.08
N GLU A 140 6.18 7.45 -10.79
CA GLU A 140 7.49 7.21 -10.16
C GLU A 140 7.87 5.73 -10.24
N ILE A 141 6.96 4.81 -9.91
CA ILE A 141 7.23 3.36 -10.03
C ILE A 141 7.63 3.01 -11.46
N TRP A 142 6.86 3.47 -12.45
CA TRP A 142 7.18 3.22 -13.86
C TRP A 142 8.54 3.79 -14.25
N TYR A 143 8.84 5.03 -13.83
CA TYR A 143 10.12 5.69 -14.10
C TYR A 143 11.30 4.93 -13.49
N GLN A 144 11.21 4.54 -12.22
CA GLN A 144 12.27 3.81 -11.52
C GLN A 144 12.52 2.44 -12.16
N LEU A 145 11.46 1.73 -12.57
CA LEU A 145 11.61 0.45 -13.26
C LEU A 145 12.28 0.60 -14.63
N GLN A 146 12.02 1.67 -15.37
CA GLN A 146 12.73 1.95 -16.62
C GLN A 146 14.19 2.33 -16.40
N LEU A 147 14.49 3.08 -15.33
CA LEU A 147 15.85 3.52 -15.02
C LEU A 147 16.76 2.36 -14.60
N HIS A 148 16.27 1.47 -13.75
CA HIS A 148 17.04 0.35 -13.21
C HIS A 148 16.84 -0.97 -13.98
N GLY A 149 15.89 -1.01 -14.91
CA GLY A 149 15.57 -2.17 -15.77
C GLY A 149 14.81 -3.31 -15.08
N SER A 150 14.93 -3.45 -13.76
CA SER A 150 14.15 -4.43 -12.98
C SER A 150 13.94 -3.98 -11.54
N THR A 151 12.89 -4.51 -10.91
CA THR A 151 12.59 -4.31 -9.48
C THR A 151 13.76 -4.74 -8.60
N LYS A 152 14.37 -5.90 -8.92
CA LYS A 152 15.54 -6.40 -8.19
C LYS A 152 16.70 -5.41 -8.22
N ALA A 153 17.06 -4.92 -9.40
CA ALA A 153 18.16 -3.96 -9.56
C ALA A 153 17.90 -2.65 -8.80
N PHE A 154 16.67 -2.13 -8.87
CA PHE A 154 16.25 -0.94 -8.12
C PHE A 154 16.47 -1.11 -6.60
N PHE A 155 16.03 -2.23 -6.03
CA PHE A 155 16.23 -2.48 -4.61
C PHE A 155 17.69 -2.80 -4.27
N ASP A 156 18.43 -3.52 -5.11
CA ASP A 156 19.85 -3.81 -4.89
C ASP A 156 20.68 -2.52 -4.73
N GLU A 157 20.41 -1.50 -5.52
CA GLU A 157 21.09 -0.19 -5.46
C GLU A 157 20.59 0.71 -4.31
N MET A 158 19.48 0.34 -3.67
CA MET A 158 18.91 1.12 -2.57
C MET A 158 19.67 0.87 -1.27
N SER A 159 20.17 1.93 -0.62
CA SER A 159 20.74 1.80 0.71
C SER A 159 19.66 1.59 1.78
N LEU A 160 20.01 0.98 2.91
CA LEU A 160 19.11 0.88 4.07
C LEU A 160 18.49 2.22 4.46
N GLY A 161 19.27 3.30 4.45
CA GLY A 161 18.77 4.64 4.76
C GLY A 161 17.66 5.09 3.81
N LYS A 162 17.82 4.86 2.49
CA LYS A 162 16.79 5.16 1.49
C LYS A 162 15.55 4.29 1.68
N LEU A 163 15.73 2.99 1.97
CA LEU A 163 14.61 2.08 2.22
C LEU A 163 13.79 2.48 3.44
N ILE A 164 14.44 2.93 4.53
CA ILE A 164 13.76 3.44 5.73
C ILE A 164 12.96 4.72 5.40
N VAL A 165 13.56 5.65 4.66
CA VAL A 165 12.87 6.89 4.24
C VAL A 165 11.69 6.58 3.35
N MET A 166 11.84 5.68 2.37
CA MET A 166 10.76 5.21 1.50
C MET A 166 9.64 4.58 2.31
N THR A 167 9.97 3.67 3.23
CA THR A 167 9.04 3.00 4.16
C THR A 167 8.24 4.03 4.97
N HIS A 168 8.92 4.99 5.60
CA HIS A 168 8.29 6.01 6.42
C HIS A 168 7.34 6.90 5.60
N ALA A 169 7.84 7.44 4.49
CA ALA A 169 7.08 8.35 3.62
C ALA A 169 5.82 7.67 3.05
N HIS A 170 5.94 6.41 2.63
CA HIS A 170 4.80 5.67 2.08
C HIS A 170 3.80 5.24 3.15
N LEU A 171 4.23 4.73 4.31
CA LEU A 171 3.31 4.42 5.41
C LEU A 171 2.53 5.66 5.86
N PHE A 172 3.21 6.82 5.95
CA PHE A 172 2.56 8.08 6.23
C PHE A 172 1.58 8.47 5.11
N GLY A 173 2.01 8.40 3.85
CA GLY A 173 1.19 8.71 2.67
C GLY A 173 -0.06 7.85 2.56
N PHE A 174 0.08 6.53 2.70
CA PHE A 174 -1.03 5.56 2.71
C PHE A 174 -2.00 5.86 3.84
N THR A 175 -1.51 6.00 5.08
CA THR A 175 -2.38 6.27 6.23
C THR A 175 -3.14 7.60 6.05
N THR A 176 -2.45 8.64 5.58
CA THR A 176 -3.03 9.96 5.37
C THR A 176 -4.07 9.95 4.24
N SER A 177 -3.80 9.26 3.14
CA SER A 177 -4.72 9.17 2.01
C SER A 177 -6.01 8.45 2.39
N PHE A 178 -5.91 7.35 3.15
CA PHE A 178 -7.06 6.65 3.70
C PHE A 178 -7.80 7.44 4.78
N PHE A 179 -7.11 8.29 5.55
CA PHE A 179 -7.77 9.18 6.49
C PHE A 179 -8.60 10.26 5.76
N ILE A 180 -8.04 10.88 4.73
CA ILE A 180 -8.68 11.97 3.97
C ILE A 180 -9.80 11.47 3.05
N ILE A 181 -9.62 10.30 2.44
CA ILE A 181 -10.57 9.76 1.45
C ILE A 181 -11.41 8.63 2.06
N GLY A 182 -10.77 7.68 2.73
CA GLY A 182 -11.41 6.47 3.25
C GLY A 182 -12.42 6.74 4.36
N ILE A 183 -12.12 7.63 5.32
CA ILE A 183 -13.07 7.97 6.39
C ILE A 183 -14.31 8.68 5.85
N PRO A 184 -14.21 9.80 5.10
CA PRO A 184 -15.41 10.45 4.54
C PRO A 184 -16.22 9.52 3.63
N PHE A 185 -15.55 8.70 2.82
CA PHE A 185 -16.22 7.68 2.01
C PHE A 185 -17.00 6.68 2.86
N SER A 186 -16.38 6.15 3.92
CA SER A 186 -17.02 5.17 4.81
C SER A 186 -18.19 5.77 5.58
N LEU A 187 -18.12 7.06 5.93
CA LEU A 187 -19.23 7.80 6.54
C LEU A 187 -20.37 8.09 5.55
N GLN A 188 -20.02 8.32 4.28
CA GLN A 188 -21.01 8.55 3.21
C GLN A 188 -21.73 7.29 2.76
N PHE A 189 -21.10 6.11 2.86
CA PHE A 189 -21.67 4.84 2.39
C PHE A 189 -21.75 3.70 3.43
N PRO A 190 -22.10 3.96 4.72
CA PRO A 190 -22.24 2.93 5.74
C PRO A 190 -23.34 1.91 5.43
N HIS A 191 -24.32 2.22 4.58
CA HIS A 191 -25.39 1.30 4.21
C HIS A 191 -24.94 0.21 3.23
N ILE A 192 -23.81 0.39 2.54
CA ILE A 192 -23.30 -0.55 1.55
C ILE A 192 -22.23 -1.45 2.20
N ARG A 193 -22.61 -2.68 2.54
CA ARG A 193 -21.72 -3.62 3.25
C ARG A 193 -20.40 -3.90 2.52
N SER A 194 -20.41 -3.99 1.19
CA SER A 194 -19.18 -4.20 0.42
C SER A 194 -18.20 -3.04 0.53
N TYR A 195 -18.70 -1.81 0.69
CA TYR A 195 -17.86 -0.60 0.80
C TYR A 195 -17.13 -0.53 2.13
N GLN A 196 -17.69 -1.13 3.17
CA GLN A 196 -17.06 -1.24 4.48
C GLN A 196 -15.76 -2.07 4.46
N TRP A 197 -15.58 -2.92 3.45
CA TRP A 197 -14.37 -3.72 3.26
C TRP A 197 -13.29 -3.04 2.44
N VAL A 198 -13.65 -2.10 1.56
CA VAL A 198 -12.72 -1.43 0.65
C VAL A 198 -11.61 -0.72 1.43
N PHE A 199 -11.98 -0.07 2.53
CA PHE A 199 -11.02 0.64 3.37
C PHE A 199 -10.05 -0.33 4.12
N PRO A 200 -10.52 -1.31 4.92
CA PRO A 200 -9.63 -2.30 5.55
C PRO A 200 -8.72 -3.05 4.58
N VAL A 201 -9.26 -3.51 3.45
CA VAL A 201 -8.48 -4.24 2.43
C VAL A 201 -7.37 -3.38 1.86
N GLY A 202 -7.67 -2.12 1.55
CA GLY A 202 -6.69 -1.18 1.04
C GLY A 202 -5.58 -0.86 2.04
N LEU A 203 -5.90 -0.68 3.33
CA LEU A 203 -4.89 -0.48 4.38
C LEU A 203 -4.04 -1.74 4.59
N ALA A 204 -4.66 -2.91 4.63
CA ALA A 204 -3.94 -4.17 4.78
C ALA A 204 -2.99 -4.40 3.59
N ALA A 205 -3.43 -4.08 2.37
CA ALA A 205 -2.59 -4.13 1.18
C ALA A 205 -1.39 -3.17 1.33
N SER A 206 -1.61 -1.92 1.76
CA SER A 206 -0.53 -0.95 1.92
C SER A 206 0.55 -1.36 2.94
N LEU A 207 0.15 -1.96 4.06
CA LEU A 207 1.10 -2.46 5.05
C LEU A 207 1.87 -3.68 4.52
N THR A 208 1.17 -4.59 3.85
CA THR A 208 1.77 -5.80 3.27
C THR A 208 2.75 -5.45 2.15
N ASP A 209 2.43 -4.44 1.33
CA ASP A 209 3.29 -3.90 0.29
C ASP A 209 4.63 -3.41 0.86
N VAL A 210 4.57 -2.57 1.90
CA VAL A 210 5.76 -2.06 2.57
C VAL A 210 6.63 -3.19 3.11
N ILE A 211 6.04 -4.22 3.73
CA ILE A 211 6.79 -5.38 4.21
C ILE A 211 7.43 -6.14 3.03
N SER A 212 6.73 -6.23 1.90
CA SER A 212 7.24 -6.92 0.71
C SER A 212 8.50 -6.25 0.16
N TRP A 213 8.64 -4.92 0.23
CA TRP A 213 9.85 -4.21 -0.23
C TRP A 213 11.10 -4.62 0.54
N TRP A 214 10.97 -4.81 1.86
CA TRP A 214 12.05 -5.35 2.70
C TRP A 214 12.37 -6.80 2.31
N GLY A 215 11.35 -7.58 1.96
CA GLY A 215 11.51 -8.92 1.40
C GLY A 215 12.27 -8.93 0.07
N ILE A 216 11.95 -8.00 -0.85
CA ILE A 216 12.66 -7.86 -2.13
C ILE A 216 14.14 -7.53 -1.89
N LYS A 217 14.42 -6.58 -0.98
CA LYS A 217 15.78 -6.14 -0.68
C LYS A 217 16.65 -7.22 -0.02
N TYR A 218 16.12 -7.89 1.01
CA TYR A 218 16.94 -8.72 1.91
C TYR A 218 16.70 -10.23 1.78
N ILE A 219 15.61 -10.65 1.13
CA ILE A 219 15.27 -12.07 1.01
C ILE A 219 15.37 -12.50 -0.46
N ASP A 220 14.44 -12.07 -1.30
CA ASP A 220 14.36 -12.50 -2.69
C ASP A 220 13.44 -11.65 -3.57
N ALA A 221 13.73 -11.60 -4.87
CA ALA A 221 12.93 -10.86 -5.86
C ALA A 221 11.50 -11.40 -6.01
N SER A 222 11.22 -12.65 -5.64
CA SER A 222 9.87 -13.24 -5.63
C SER A 222 8.83 -12.44 -4.83
N PHE A 223 9.25 -11.61 -3.87
CA PHE A 223 8.35 -10.70 -3.14
C PHE A 223 7.73 -9.61 -4.04
N GLU A 224 8.27 -9.38 -5.24
CA GLU A 224 7.71 -8.50 -6.26
C GLU A 224 6.26 -8.86 -6.60
N TYR A 225 5.93 -10.16 -6.67
CA TYR A 225 4.54 -10.59 -6.93
C TYR A 225 3.58 -10.16 -5.83
N VAL A 226 4.05 -10.15 -4.58
CA VAL A 226 3.26 -9.69 -3.44
C VAL A 226 3.10 -8.18 -3.49
N SER A 227 4.18 -7.45 -3.79
CA SER A 227 4.15 -5.99 -3.96
C SER A 227 3.19 -5.58 -5.06
N MET A 228 3.27 -6.22 -6.24
CA MET A 228 2.38 -5.96 -7.37
C MET A 228 0.90 -6.24 -7.02
N LEU A 229 0.61 -7.37 -6.37
CA LEU A 229 -0.75 -7.67 -5.90
C LEU A 229 -1.26 -6.58 -4.95
N CYS A 230 -0.45 -6.19 -3.97
CA CYS A 230 -0.82 -5.16 -3.01
C CYS A 230 -1.01 -3.80 -3.68
N GLY A 231 -0.15 -3.42 -4.62
CA GLY A 231 -0.27 -2.21 -5.42
C GLY A 231 -1.57 -2.16 -6.22
N ILE A 232 -1.97 -3.28 -6.84
CA ILE A 232 -3.26 -3.40 -7.55
C ILE A 232 -4.44 -3.25 -6.58
N LEU A 233 -4.44 -3.99 -5.46
CA LEU A 233 -5.51 -3.95 -4.47
C LEU A 233 -5.66 -2.57 -3.84
N PHE A 234 -4.54 -1.93 -3.48
CA PHE A 234 -4.50 -0.56 -3.01
C PHE A 234 -5.07 0.39 -4.06
N SER A 235 -4.60 0.31 -5.31
CA SER A 235 -5.03 1.21 -6.39
C SER A 235 -6.52 1.10 -6.67
N ILE A 236 -7.07 -0.12 -6.74
CA ILE A 236 -8.49 -0.36 -6.93
C ILE A 236 -9.28 0.21 -5.75
N SER A 237 -8.86 -0.09 -4.52
CA SER A 237 -9.56 0.36 -3.32
C SER A 237 -9.54 1.89 -3.21
N TYR A 238 -8.38 2.50 -3.43
CA TYR A 238 -8.17 3.93 -3.42
C TYR A 238 -9.02 4.62 -4.50
N MET A 239 -8.94 4.17 -5.74
CA MET A 239 -9.67 4.76 -6.87
C MET A 239 -11.18 4.64 -6.69
N TRP A 240 -11.65 3.49 -6.18
CA TRP A 240 -13.06 3.28 -5.88
C TRP A 240 -13.58 4.31 -4.87
N MET A 241 -12.86 4.52 -3.77
CA MET A 241 -13.26 5.49 -2.76
C MET A 241 -13.12 6.93 -3.25
N LEU A 242 -12.05 7.24 -3.98
CA LEU A 242 -11.80 8.56 -4.53
C LEU A 242 -12.93 8.97 -5.49
N ILE A 243 -13.29 8.12 -6.45
CA ILE A 243 -14.38 8.37 -7.39
C ILE A 243 -15.71 8.49 -6.63
N GLY A 244 -15.98 7.56 -5.71
CA GLY A 244 -17.20 7.56 -4.89
C GLY A 244 -17.35 8.80 -4.00
N LEU A 245 -16.25 9.37 -3.53
CA LEU A 245 -16.23 10.58 -2.72
C LEU A 245 -16.34 11.84 -3.60
N LEU A 246 -15.51 11.96 -4.63
CA LEU A 246 -15.52 13.12 -5.53
C LEU A 246 -16.86 13.29 -6.23
N ARG A 247 -17.53 12.20 -6.61
CA ARG A 247 -18.87 12.30 -7.22
C ARG A 247 -19.87 12.98 -6.28
N VAL A 248 -19.83 12.69 -4.98
CA VAL A 248 -20.78 13.25 -4.00
C VAL A 248 -20.45 14.71 -3.69
N LEU A 249 -19.16 15.02 -3.63
CA LEU A 249 -18.70 16.36 -3.28
C LEU A 249 -18.80 17.36 -4.44
N LEU A 250 -18.41 16.95 -5.65
CA LEU A 250 -18.35 17.81 -6.84
C LEU A 250 -19.66 17.82 -7.64
N PHE A 251 -20.39 16.71 -7.64
CA PHE A 251 -21.61 16.55 -8.43
C PHE A 251 -22.81 16.16 -7.55
N PRO A 252 -23.13 16.97 -6.51
CA PRO A 252 -24.17 16.62 -5.53
C PRO A 252 -25.57 16.48 -6.15
N ASP A 253 -25.82 17.06 -7.32
CA ASP A 253 -27.12 17.04 -8.01
C ASP A 253 -27.35 15.79 -8.85
N VAL A 254 -26.31 15.01 -9.13
CA VAL A 254 -26.45 13.73 -9.84
C VAL A 254 -26.91 12.66 -8.84
N ILE A 255 -27.92 11.87 -9.22
CA ILE A 255 -28.47 10.80 -8.38
C ILE A 255 -27.93 9.45 -8.84
N TRP A 256 -27.28 8.72 -7.94
CA TRP A 256 -26.71 7.40 -8.20
C TRP A 256 -27.43 6.30 -7.41
N ALA A 257 -27.31 5.06 -7.89
CA ALA A 257 -27.85 3.88 -7.22
C ALA A 257 -27.29 3.69 -5.79
N SER A 258 -26.05 4.13 -5.55
CA SER A 258 -25.38 4.04 -4.26
C SER A 258 -25.71 5.18 -3.29
N ASP A 259 -26.51 6.17 -3.68
CA ASP A 259 -26.85 7.30 -2.82
C ASP A 259 -27.84 6.91 -1.71
N LYS A 260 -27.57 7.37 -0.49
CA LYS A 260 -28.44 7.14 0.68
C LYS A 260 -29.82 7.78 0.51
N ASP A 261 -29.83 8.99 -0.06
CA ASP A 261 -31.01 9.84 -0.23
C ASP A 261 -31.65 9.68 -1.61
N ARG A 262 -31.27 8.65 -2.37
CA ARG A 262 -31.72 8.40 -3.75
C ARG A 262 -33.24 8.49 -3.88
N ASP A 263 -33.97 7.70 -3.10
CA ASP A 263 -35.41 7.56 -3.27
C ASP A 263 -36.15 8.86 -2.91
N ALA A 264 -35.70 9.55 -1.85
CA ALA A 264 -36.22 10.85 -1.47
C ALA A 264 -35.99 11.90 -2.57
N ARG A 265 -34.81 11.90 -3.19
CA ARG A 265 -34.47 12.84 -4.27
C ARG A 265 -35.21 12.56 -5.57
N LEU A 266 -35.37 11.29 -5.94
CA LEU A 266 -36.18 10.91 -7.10
C LEU A 266 -37.64 11.32 -6.93
N LYS A 267 -38.19 11.15 -5.71
CA LYS A 267 -39.55 11.61 -5.38
C LYS A 267 -39.67 13.13 -5.53
N GLN A 268 -38.72 13.90 -4.99
CA GLN A 268 -38.72 15.36 -5.10
C GLN A 268 -38.62 15.83 -6.56
N LEU A 269 -37.82 15.16 -7.39
CA LEU A 269 -37.75 15.47 -8.83
C LEU A 269 -39.06 15.15 -9.54
N ALA A 270 -39.69 14.03 -9.22
CA ALA A 270 -41.00 13.67 -9.78
C ALA A 270 -42.05 14.72 -9.40
N GLU A 271 -42.14 15.12 -8.13
CA GLU A 271 -43.05 16.17 -7.65
C GLU A 271 -42.81 17.52 -8.35
N ARG A 272 -41.55 17.93 -8.50
CA ARG A 272 -41.20 19.15 -9.25
C ARG A 272 -41.64 19.08 -10.71
N SER A 273 -41.41 17.95 -11.39
CA SER A 273 -41.79 17.81 -12.80
C SER A 273 -43.31 17.84 -13.00
N ILE A 274 -44.08 17.26 -12.08
CA ILE A 274 -45.54 17.37 -12.06
C ILE A 274 -45.97 18.83 -11.84
N ALA A 275 -45.40 19.52 -10.86
CA ALA A 275 -45.73 20.92 -10.57
C ALA A 275 -45.44 21.86 -11.74
N THR A 276 -44.33 21.66 -12.47
CA THR A 276 -44.01 22.46 -13.66
C THR A 276 -45.00 22.21 -14.80
N ARG A 277 -45.42 20.96 -15.02
CA ARG A 277 -46.41 20.61 -16.06
C ARG A 277 -47.77 21.25 -15.80
N HIS A 278 -48.23 21.32 -14.55
CA HIS A 278 -49.49 21.98 -14.23
C HIS A 278 -49.45 23.50 -14.48
N ARG A 279 -48.28 24.14 -14.30
CA ARG A 279 -48.11 25.58 -14.57
C ARG A 279 -48.09 25.94 -16.06
N GLU A 280 -47.72 25.03 -16.95
CA GLU A 280 -47.66 25.28 -18.40
C GLU A 280 -49.00 25.02 -19.10
N GLY A 281 -49.93 24.31 -18.46
CA GLY A 281 -51.27 24.00 -18.99
C GLY A 281 -52.42 24.87 -18.48
N ASP A 282 -52.14 25.81 -17.58
CA ASP A 282 -53.13 26.71 -16.94
C ASP A 282 -53.22 28.11 -17.61
N TYR A 283 -52.96 28.20 -18.92
CA TYR A 283 -53.15 29.41 -19.73
C TYR A 283 -54.21 29.22 -20.81
#